data_AF-A0A5B0SM57-F1
#
_entry.id   AF-A0A5B0SM57-F1
#
_cell.length_a   1.000
_cell.length_b   1.000
_cell.length_c   1.000
_cell.angle_alpha   90.00
_cell.angle_beta   90.00
_cell.angle_gamma   90.00
#
_symmetry.space_group_name_H-M   'P 1'
#
loop_
_entity.id
_entity.type
_entity.pdbx_description
1 polymer ?
#
loop_
_entity_poly.entity_id
_entity_poly.type
_entity_poly.pdbx_seq_one_letter_code
_entity_poly.pdbx_strand_id
1 'polypeptide(L)'
;MELGRLLTLEDELRTAWSEIPRSPEDAISRLRSIREMMDQIEQQRELLGTAEILEGIAEGHRKTFLKMLYAKTELRRTRGKEQLVKSLRKRAGKLQTVLGKYNLARNSFLRAFPDRPAPASTNYDDLLEMAPDDPFWNDGILTNHNEPWAMDSSTQAGMRDIARLSRAEEEVRRIGREVRRLVRWTICEHKQILALMVGIRHDPDWVTPRIETILADPILDSLVDEDQLGVIKGILHSAFVNIASLQLTWEKDVCNILNQTGPYQEDEQLKNDWNDQVTRLAFFQQSGFLSMVDGDFDNAFGDSWQSMDQETMRYFLEATVTDGHLLDDDESEGSEEEFERALEEEDLNSAVADSLRQNST
;
A
#
# COMPACT_ATOMS: atom_id res chain seq x y z
N MET A 1 -6.69 8.94 16.90
CA MET A 1 -6.68 8.97 18.38
C MET A 1 -6.72 10.42 18.87
N GLU A 2 -5.92 11.32 18.29
CA GLU A 2 -5.82 12.70 18.75
C GLU A 2 -7.11 13.55 18.57
N LEU A 3 -7.86 13.41 17.46
CA LEU A 3 -9.12 14.19 17.29
C LEU A 3 -10.23 13.79 18.30
N GLY A 4 -10.24 12.54 18.76
CA GLY A 4 -11.18 12.08 19.81
C GLY A 4 -10.82 12.63 21.20
N ARG A 5 -9.53 12.80 21.47
CA ARG A 5 -9.03 13.47 22.69
C ARG A 5 -9.36 14.97 22.69
N LEU A 6 -9.24 15.62 21.54
CA LEU A 6 -9.62 17.03 21.39
C LEU A 6 -11.11 17.25 21.64
N LEU A 7 -12.00 16.40 21.09
CA LEU A 7 -13.44 16.52 21.30
C LEU A 7 -13.89 16.24 22.75
N THR A 8 -13.15 15.43 23.50
CA THR A 8 -13.44 15.14 24.91
C THR A 8 -12.99 16.28 25.81
N LEU A 9 -11.77 16.81 25.60
CA LEU A 9 -11.26 18.00 26.29
C LEU A 9 -12.15 19.24 26.08
N GLU A 10 -12.72 19.42 24.88
CA GLU A 10 -13.65 20.53 24.61
C GLU A 10 -15.00 20.41 25.35
N ASP A 11 -15.50 19.19 25.57
CA ASP A 11 -16.73 18.96 26.34
C ASP A 11 -16.49 19.08 27.86
N GLU A 12 -15.32 18.64 28.34
CA GLU A 12 -14.85 18.85 29.71
C GLU A 12 -14.66 20.34 30.03
N LEU A 13 -14.11 21.12 29.09
CA LEU A 13 -14.02 22.57 29.23
C LEU A 13 -15.41 23.23 29.30
N ARG A 14 -16.36 22.80 28.45
CA ARG A 14 -17.74 23.34 28.47
C ARG A 14 -18.48 23.03 29.77
N THR A 15 -18.29 21.84 30.32
CA THR A 15 -18.85 21.46 31.63
C THR A 15 -18.19 22.23 32.76
N ALA A 16 -16.86 22.38 32.73
CA ALA A 16 -16.15 23.24 33.68
C ALA A 16 -16.60 24.70 33.60
N TRP A 17 -17.04 25.24 32.45
CA TRP A 17 -17.62 26.58 32.34
C TRP A 17 -19.07 26.69 32.84
N SER A 18 -19.85 25.61 32.88
CA SER A 18 -21.26 25.64 33.29
C SER A 18 -21.49 25.46 34.80
N GLU A 19 -20.50 24.95 35.54
CA GLU A 19 -20.58 24.85 36.99
C GLU A 19 -20.54 26.24 37.67
N ILE A 20 -21.28 26.44 38.76
CA ILE A 20 -21.34 27.74 39.47
C ILE A 20 -20.48 27.64 40.74
N PRO A 21 -19.43 28.48 40.90
CA PRO A 21 -18.51 28.35 42.03
C PRO A 21 -19.18 28.82 43.31
N ARG A 22 -19.00 28.06 44.39
CA ARG A 22 -19.64 28.33 45.70
C ARG A 22 -18.78 29.18 46.62
N SER A 23 -17.49 29.33 46.32
CA SER A 23 -16.52 30.10 47.09
C SER A 23 -15.51 30.81 46.18
N PRO A 24 -14.87 31.90 46.66
CA PRO A 24 -13.87 32.62 45.86
C PRO A 24 -12.58 31.80 45.63
N GLU A 25 -12.21 30.89 46.54
CA GLU A 25 -11.06 30.00 46.34
C GLU A 25 -11.34 28.90 45.30
N ASP A 26 -12.57 28.38 45.27
CA ASP A 26 -13.03 27.46 44.22
C ASP A 26 -13.06 28.14 42.85
N ALA A 27 -13.46 29.41 42.80
CA ALA A 27 -13.46 30.18 41.56
C ALA A 27 -12.04 30.32 40.98
N ILE A 28 -11.04 30.56 41.82
CA ILE A 28 -9.64 30.70 41.39
C ILE A 28 -9.06 29.35 40.95
N SER A 29 -9.30 28.27 41.70
CA SER A 29 -8.84 26.92 41.32
C SER A 29 -9.46 26.45 40.02
N ARG A 30 -10.73 26.73 39.81
CA ARG A 30 -11.44 26.44 38.56
C ARG A 30 -10.89 27.25 37.38
N LEU A 31 -10.62 28.55 37.56
CA LEU A 31 -10.02 29.37 36.50
C LEU A 31 -8.64 28.85 36.08
N ARG A 32 -7.84 28.30 37.01
CA ARG A 32 -6.57 27.65 36.66
C ARG A 32 -6.79 26.36 35.87
N SER A 33 -7.72 25.51 36.31
CA SER A 33 -8.04 24.26 35.61
C SER A 33 -8.61 24.52 34.19
N ILE A 34 -9.47 25.53 34.03
CA ILE A 34 -9.97 25.97 32.72
C ILE A 34 -8.82 26.42 31.83
N ARG A 35 -7.91 27.24 32.35
CA ARG A 35 -6.73 27.69 31.59
C ARG A 35 -5.88 26.51 31.14
N GLU A 36 -5.64 25.55 32.02
CA GLU A 36 -4.85 24.36 31.70
C GLU A 36 -5.53 23.47 30.66
N MET A 37 -6.87 23.33 30.72
CA MET A 37 -7.64 22.65 29.68
C MET A 37 -7.61 23.42 28.34
N MET A 38 -7.63 24.75 28.35
CA MET A 38 -7.48 25.56 27.13
C MET A 38 -6.10 25.35 26.49
N ASP A 39 -5.04 25.42 27.29
CA ASP A 39 -3.66 25.22 26.81
C ASP A 39 -3.49 23.81 26.22
N GLN A 40 -4.09 22.78 26.83
CA GLN A 40 -4.08 21.42 26.30
C GLN A 40 -4.89 21.27 24.99
N ILE A 41 -6.01 21.98 24.84
CA ILE A 41 -6.77 22.00 23.59
C ILE A 41 -5.97 22.67 22.47
N GLU A 42 -5.32 23.79 22.76
CA GLU A 42 -4.46 24.51 21.80
C GLU A 42 -3.30 23.63 21.32
N GLN A 43 -2.62 22.95 22.26
CA GLN A 43 -1.51 22.07 21.96
C GLN A 43 -1.93 20.83 21.16
N GLN A 44 -3.12 20.27 21.45
CA GLN A 44 -3.69 19.19 20.65
C GLN A 44 -4.09 19.66 19.25
N ARG A 45 -4.55 20.91 19.09
CA ARG A 45 -4.89 21.51 17.79
C ARG A 45 -3.66 21.71 16.90
N GLU A 46 -2.54 22.13 17.48
CA GLU A 46 -1.24 22.24 16.81
C GLU A 46 -0.72 20.87 16.35
N LEU A 47 -0.76 19.86 17.23
CA LEU A 47 -0.32 18.49 16.91
C LEU A 47 -1.15 17.83 15.80
N LEU A 48 -2.41 18.24 15.65
CA LEU A 48 -3.32 17.76 14.62
C LEU A 48 -3.26 18.57 13.32
N GLY A 49 -2.51 19.69 13.26
CA GLY A 49 -2.52 20.60 12.11
C GLY A 49 -3.91 21.20 11.82
N THR A 50 -4.77 21.32 12.84
CA THR A 50 -6.21 21.59 12.65
C THR A 50 -6.55 23.04 12.29
N ALA A 51 -5.62 23.99 12.45
CA ALA A 51 -5.87 25.40 12.16
C ALA A 51 -6.17 25.65 10.67
N GLU A 52 -5.39 25.02 9.78
CA GLU A 52 -5.55 25.11 8.31
C GLU A 52 -6.78 24.32 7.82
N ILE A 53 -7.09 23.18 8.44
CA ILE A 53 -8.24 22.32 8.09
C ILE A 53 -9.59 22.96 8.50
N LEU A 54 -9.57 23.94 9.41
CA LEU A 54 -10.75 24.65 9.95
C LEU A 54 -10.90 26.08 9.42
N GLU A 55 -9.96 26.52 8.58
CA GLU A 55 -9.97 27.84 7.96
C GLU A 55 -11.13 27.96 6.96
N GLY A 56 -11.82 29.11 6.96
CA GLY A 56 -13.04 29.32 6.16
C GLY A 56 -14.33 28.69 6.69
N ILE A 57 -14.28 27.75 7.64
CA ILE A 57 -15.47 27.18 8.28
C ILE A 57 -15.96 28.11 9.39
N ALA A 58 -17.19 28.62 9.26
CA ALA A 58 -17.81 29.47 10.30
C ALA A 58 -17.75 28.79 11.68
N GLU A 59 -17.37 29.55 12.72
CA GLU A 59 -17.09 29.09 14.09
C GLU A 59 -18.13 28.07 14.63
N GLY A 60 -19.41 28.29 14.33
CA GLY A 60 -20.52 27.43 14.76
C GLY A 60 -20.57 26.04 14.11
N HIS A 61 -19.94 25.85 12.95
CA HIS A 61 -19.99 24.60 12.16
C HIS A 61 -18.71 23.76 12.25
N ARG A 62 -17.62 24.32 12.77
CA ARG A 62 -16.32 23.64 12.95
C ARG A 62 -16.45 22.34 13.74
N LYS A 63 -17.20 22.34 14.85
CA LYS A 63 -17.45 21.14 15.67
C LYS A 63 -18.17 20.03 14.89
N THR A 64 -19.10 20.40 14.00
CA THR A 64 -19.87 19.44 13.19
C THR A 64 -19.00 18.85 12.08
N PHE A 65 -18.15 19.67 11.46
CA PHE A 65 -17.20 19.25 10.44
C PHE A 65 -16.16 18.26 10.99
N LEU A 66 -15.57 18.53 12.16
CA LEU A 66 -14.63 17.61 12.80
C LEU A 66 -15.30 16.27 13.16
N LYS A 67 -16.54 16.29 13.64
CA LYS A 67 -17.32 15.07 13.88
C LYS A 67 -17.58 14.28 12.60
N MET A 68 -17.87 14.96 11.48
CA MET A 68 -18.07 14.33 10.18
C MET A 68 -16.78 13.70 9.64
N LEU A 69 -15.64 14.41 9.70
CA LEU A 69 -14.34 13.89 9.28
C LEU A 69 -13.92 12.67 10.11
N TYR A 70 -14.13 12.72 11.42
CA TYR A 70 -13.92 11.59 12.30
C TYR A 70 -14.81 10.40 11.92
N ALA A 71 -16.11 10.63 11.71
CA ALA A 71 -17.03 9.57 11.28
C ALA A 71 -16.64 8.98 9.92
N LYS A 72 -16.20 9.81 8.95
CA LYS A 72 -15.77 9.38 7.61
C LYS A 72 -14.49 8.55 7.64
N THR A 73 -13.50 8.98 8.42
CA THR A 73 -12.24 8.23 8.60
C THR A 73 -12.49 6.90 9.31
N GLU A 74 -13.36 6.90 10.34
CA GLU A 74 -13.69 5.68 11.06
C GLU A 74 -14.54 4.72 10.21
N LEU A 75 -15.43 5.23 9.35
CA LEU A 75 -16.15 4.41 8.36
C LEU A 75 -15.23 3.76 7.31
N ARG A 76 -14.20 4.47 6.83
CA ARG A 76 -13.20 3.89 5.91
C ARG A 76 -12.42 2.78 6.61
N ARG A 77 -12.04 3.01 7.86
CA ARG A 77 -11.31 2.04 8.67
C ARG A 77 -12.16 0.81 9.01
N THR A 78 -13.43 0.98 9.35
CA THR A 78 -14.35 -0.13 9.60
C THR A 78 -14.65 -0.89 8.32
N ARG A 79 -14.88 -0.23 7.18
CA ARG A 79 -15.14 -0.90 5.90
C ARG A 79 -13.96 -1.75 5.41
N GLY A 80 -12.74 -1.23 5.49
CA GLY A 80 -11.53 -2.01 5.15
C GLY A 80 -11.33 -3.22 6.06
N LYS A 81 -11.51 -3.03 7.37
CA LYS A 81 -11.51 -4.14 8.35
C LYS A 81 -12.64 -5.13 8.08
N GLU A 82 -13.84 -4.68 7.74
CA GLU A 82 -14.98 -5.55 7.43
C GLU A 82 -14.75 -6.36 6.16
N GLN A 83 -14.19 -5.77 5.11
CA GLN A 83 -13.90 -6.47 3.86
C GLN A 83 -12.82 -7.54 4.05
N LEU A 84 -11.76 -7.22 4.80
CA LEU A 84 -10.73 -8.16 5.19
C LEU A 84 -11.28 -9.29 6.09
N VAL A 85 -12.15 -8.95 7.05
CA VAL A 85 -12.82 -9.96 7.89
C VAL A 85 -13.77 -10.84 7.06
N LYS A 86 -14.47 -10.28 6.06
CA LYS A 86 -15.32 -11.04 5.14
C LYS A 86 -14.52 -12.01 4.29
N SER A 87 -13.39 -11.58 3.72
CA SER A 87 -12.52 -12.47 2.93
C SER A 87 -11.89 -13.57 3.80
N LEU A 88 -11.42 -13.24 5.00
CA LEU A 88 -10.92 -14.21 5.98
C LEU A 88 -12.00 -15.23 6.38
N ARG A 89 -13.23 -14.78 6.69
CA ARG A 89 -14.35 -15.69 6.99
C ARG A 89 -14.70 -16.60 5.82
N LYS A 90 -14.69 -16.09 4.59
CA LYS A 90 -14.94 -16.88 3.38
C LYS A 90 -13.87 -17.98 3.23
N ARG A 91 -12.59 -17.64 3.42
CA ARG A 91 -11.47 -18.60 3.37
C ARG A 91 -11.54 -19.62 4.51
N ALA A 92 -11.86 -19.18 5.72
CA ALA A 92 -12.09 -20.06 6.88
C ALA A 92 -13.23 -21.05 6.62
N GLY A 93 -14.35 -20.59 6.06
CA GLY A 93 -15.48 -21.45 5.70
C GLY A 93 -15.15 -22.48 4.62
N LYS A 94 -14.38 -22.08 3.58
CA LYS A 94 -13.85 -23.02 2.58
C LYS A 94 -12.97 -24.08 3.26
N LEU A 95 -12.06 -23.67 4.13
CA LEU A 95 -11.13 -24.57 4.83
C LEU A 95 -11.87 -25.55 5.75
N GLN A 96 -12.88 -25.10 6.50
CA GLN A 96 -13.74 -25.97 7.31
C GLN A 96 -14.49 -27.00 6.47
N THR A 97 -14.95 -26.60 5.28
CA THR A 97 -15.64 -27.51 4.35
C THR A 97 -14.71 -28.60 3.86
N VAL A 98 -13.49 -28.25 3.47
CA VAL A 98 -12.46 -29.20 3.04
C VAL A 98 -12.04 -30.12 4.19
N LEU A 99 -11.85 -29.58 5.39
CA LEU A 99 -11.54 -30.37 6.59
C LEU A 99 -12.66 -31.37 6.93
N GLY A 100 -13.92 -30.97 6.76
CA GLY A 100 -15.07 -31.87 6.90
C GLY A 100 -15.03 -33.04 5.91
N LYS A 101 -14.74 -32.76 4.64
CA LYS A 101 -14.56 -33.80 3.60
C LYS A 101 -13.40 -34.74 3.93
N TYR A 102 -12.27 -34.20 4.36
CA TYR A 102 -11.11 -34.97 4.81
C TYR A 102 -11.47 -35.95 5.94
N ASN A 103 -12.07 -35.43 7.02
CA ASN A 103 -12.44 -36.26 8.18
C ASN A 103 -13.46 -37.34 7.82
N LEU A 104 -14.39 -37.06 6.90
CA LEU A 104 -15.34 -38.04 6.38
C LEU A 104 -14.65 -39.15 5.58
N ALA A 105 -13.75 -38.77 4.65
CA ALA A 105 -12.97 -39.72 3.85
C ALA A 105 -12.07 -40.59 4.73
N ARG A 106 -11.38 -39.99 5.70
CA ARG A 106 -10.56 -40.68 6.71
C ARG A 106 -11.36 -41.72 7.50
N ASN A 107 -12.55 -41.36 7.98
CA ASN A 107 -13.40 -42.28 8.74
C ASN A 107 -13.92 -43.44 7.87
N SER A 108 -14.19 -43.16 6.58
CA SER A 108 -14.59 -44.18 5.61
C SER A 108 -13.44 -45.15 5.33
N PHE A 109 -12.21 -44.62 5.20
CA PHE A 109 -10.99 -45.41 5.05
C PHE A 109 -10.72 -46.31 6.25
N LEU A 110 -10.81 -45.79 7.47
CA LEU A 110 -10.65 -46.56 8.71
C LEU A 110 -11.63 -47.73 8.83
N ARG A 111 -12.88 -47.54 8.37
CA ARG A 111 -13.88 -48.61 8.36
C ARG A 111 -13.58 -49.70 7.33
N ALA A 112 -13.02 -49.33 6.18
CA ALA A 112 -12.69 -50.26 5.11
C ALA A 112 -11.37 -51.02 5.38
N PHE A 113 -10.41 -50.40 6.06
CA PHE A 113 -9.06 -50.94 6.26
C PHE A 113 -8.58 -50.75 7.72
N PRO A 114 -9.12 -51.52 8.68
CA PRO A 114 -8.81 -51.35 10.10
C PRO A 114 -7.36 -51.69 10.50
N ASP A 115 -6.66 -52.51 9.70
CA ASP A 115 -5.29 -52.94 9.98
C ASP A 115 -4.21 -52.02 9.36
N ARG A 116 -4.60 -50.96 8.64
CA ARG A 116 -3.66 -50.01 8.02
C ARG A 116 -3.45 -48.76 8.89
N PRO A 117 -2.24 -48.19 8.92
CA PRO A 117 -2.02 -46.91 9.58
C PRO A 117 -2.88 -45.83 8.90
N ALA A 118 -3.63 -45.09 9.71
CA ALA A 118 -4.50 -44.03 9.23
C ALA A 118 -3.89 -42.65 9.49
N PRO A 119 -4.17 -41.65 8.63
CA PRO A 119 -3.79 -40.26 8.87
C PRO A 119 -4.29 -39.74 10.24
N ALA A 120 -3.64 -38.72 10.80
CA ALA A 120 -4.08 -38.11 12.05
C ALA A 120 -5.46 -37.46 11.89
N SER A 121 -6.30 -37.47 12.94
CA SER A 121 -7.51 -36.66 12.95
C SER A 121 -7.14 -35.23 13.33
N THR A 122 -7.65 -34.25 12.57
CA THR A 122 -7.32 -32.84 12.79
C THR A 122 -8.61 -32.02 12.90
N ASN A 123 -8.61 -31.05 13.82
CA ASN A 123 -9.68 -30.06 13.95
C ASN A 123 -9.26 -28.72 13.31
N TYR A 124 -10.17 -27.76 13.21
CA TYR A 124 -9.87 -26.50 12.51
C TYR A 124 -8.81 -25.66 13.23
N ASP A 125 -8.82 -25.65 14.56
CA ASP A 125 -7.90 -24.86 15.38
C ASP A 125 -6.49 -25.47 15.36
N ASP A 126 -6.40 -26.80 15.50
CA ASP A 126 -5.15 -27.56 15.40
C ASP A 126 -4.49 -27.36 14.01
N LEU A 127 -5.29 -27.32 12.93
CA LEU A 127 -4.79 -27.13 11.57
C LEU A 127 -4.16 -25.74 11.35
N LEU A 128 -4.63 -24.72 12.07
CA LEU A 128 -4.06 -23.37 12.01
C LEU A 128 -2.75 -23.25 12.80
N GLU A 129 -2.58 -24.05 13.84
CA GLU A 129 -1.39 -24.06 14.68
C GLU A 129 -0.28 -25.00 14.16
N MET A 130 -0.62 -25.88 13.21
CA MET A 130 0.33 -26.79 12.57
C MET A 130 1.45 -26.03 11.86
N ALA A 131 2.68 -26.41 12.18
CA ALA A 131 3.85 -25.92 11.46
C ALA A 131 3.80 -26.38 9.99
N PRO A 132 4.40 -25.63 9.05
CA PRO A 132 4.48 -26.05 7.64
C PRO A 132 5.20 -27.38 7.43
N ASP A 133 6.06 -27.79 8.37
CA ASP A 133 6.82 -29.03 8.34
C ASP A 133 6.11 -30.21 9.05
N ASP A 134 4.87 -30.03 9.53
CA ASP A 134 4.12 -31.08 10.23
C ASP A 134 3.88 -32.32 9.34
N PRO A 135 4.09 -33.55 9.83
CA PRO A 135 3.81 -34.78 9.09
C PRO A 135 2.40 -34.89 8.52
N PHE A 136 1.42 -34.16 9.09
CA PHE A 136 0.06 -34.05 8.58
C PHE A 136 0.00 -33.61 7.11
N TRP A 137 0.90 -32.72 6.68
CA TRP A 137 0.95 -32.22 5.30
C TRP A 137 1.57 -33.20 4.31
N ASN A 138 1.96 -34.40 4.75
CA ASN A 138 2.65 -35.38 3.93
C ASN A 138 1.82 -36.67 3.75
N ASP A 139 1.58 -37.06 2.50
CA ASP A 139 0.82 -38.26 2.12
C ASP A 139 1.62 -39.58 2.23
N GLY A 140 2.82 -39.53 2.81
CA GLY A 140 3.75 -40.66 2.91
C GLY A 140 3.16 -41.92 3.56
N ILE A 141 2.17 -41.77 4.45
CA ILE A 141 1.45 -42.88 5.10
C ILE A 141 0.60 -43.68 4.09
N LEU A 142 0.13 -43.05 3.01
CA LEU A 142 -0.89 -43.64 2.12
C LEU A 142 -0.33 -44.20 0.81
N THR A 143 0.67 -43.57 0.19
CA THR A 143 1.06 -43.93 -1.18
C THR A 143 2.43 -44.59 -1.30
N ASN A 144 3.35 -44.44 -0.33
CA ASN A 144 4.76 -44.80 -0.54
C ASN A 144 5.54 -45.21 0.73
N HIS A 145 4.88 -45.88 1.69
CA HIS A 145 5.45 -46.23 3.01
C HIS A 145 6.83 -46.94 3.04
N ASN A 146 7.31 -47.51 1.92
CA ASN A 146 8.61 -48.19 1.84
C ASN A 146 9.64 -47.47 0.97
N GLU A 147 9.26 -46.35 0.34
CA GLU A 147 10.19 -45.63 -0.52
C GLU A 147 11.24 -44.87 0.32
N PRO A 148 12.49 -44.76 -0.17
CA PRO A 148 13.57 -44.13 0.58
C PRO A 148 13.23 -42.69 1.01
N TRP A 149 12.57 -41.93 0.15
CA TRP A 149 12.13 -40.56 0.46
C TRP A 149 10.95 -40.48 1.45
N ALA A 150 10.27 -41.59 1.74
CA ALA A 150 9.16 -41.64 2.71
C ALA A 150 9.61 -42.14 4.09
N MET A 151 10.73 -42.89 4.18
CA MET A 151 11.21 -43.49 5.43
C MET A 151 12.57 -42.95 5.89
N ASP A 152 13.48 -42.62 4.97
CA ASP A 152 14.81 -42.14 5.31
C ASP A 152 14.80 -40.65 5.64
N SER A 153 15.12 -40.34 6.89
CA SER A 153 15.16 -38.96 7.38
C SER A 153 16.17 -38.09 6.63
N SER A 154 17.30 -38.65 6.16
CA SER A 154 18.27 -37.87 5.38
C SER A 154 17.77 -37.53 3.98
N THR A 155 17.12 -38.47 3.31
CA THR A 155 16.51 -38.25 2.00
C THR A 155 15.37 -37.23 2.09
N GLN A 156 14.52 -37.33 3.12
CA GLN A 156 13.48 -36.33 3.37
C GLN A 156 14.06 -34.94 3.65
N ALA A 157 15.10 -34.85 4.48
CA ALA A 157 15.76 -33.57 4.77
C ALA A 157 16.32 -32.95 3.48
N GLY A 158 17.03 -33.74 2.67
CA GLY A 158 17.54 -33.29 1.38
C GLY A 158 16.45 -32.80 0.42
N MET A 159 15.32 -33.49 0.34
CA MET A 159 14.17 -33.05 -0.47
C MET A 159 13.55 -31.75 0.03
N ARG A 160 13.40 -31.59 1.35
CA ARG A 160 12.92 -30.34 1.95
C ARG A 160 13.89 -29.19 1.66
N ASP A 161 15.19 -29.43 1.75
CA ASP A 161 16.20 -28.41 1.48
C ASP A 161 16.21 -27.98 0.01
N ILE A 162 16.04 -28.93 -0.93
CA ILE A 162 15.86 -28.64 -2.36
C ILE A 162 14.59 -27.82 -2.60
N ALA A 163 13.47 -28.19 -1.97
CA ALA A 163 12.21 -27.45 -2.11
C ALA A 163 12.31 -26.03 -1.53
N ARG A 164 12.99 -25.85 -0.38
CA ARG A 164 13.27 -24.55 0.21
C ARG A 164 14.17 -23.70 -0.69
N LEU A 165 15.19 -24.29 -1.29
CA LEU A 165 16.05 -23.62 -2.26
C LEU A 165 15.24 -23.14 -3.46
N SER A 166 14.41 -24.00 -4.06
CA SER A 166 13.56 -23.65 -5.19
C SER A 166 12.59 -22.50 -4.85
N ARG A 167 11.98 -22.52 -3.65
CA ARG A 167 11.12 -21.42 -3.18
C ARG A 167 11.91 -20.13 -2.96
N ALA A 168 13.11 -20.20 -2.39
CA ALA A 168 13.94 -19.03 -2.20
C ALA A 168 14.34 -18.40 -3.55
N GLU A 169 14.68 -19.22 -4.55
CA GLU A 169 14.96 -18.76 -5.91
C GLU A 169 13.72 -18.13 -6.57
N GLU A 170 12.53 -18.66 -6.32
CA GLU A 170 11.28 -18.06 -6.81
C GLU A 170 11.02 -16.71 -6.14
N GLU A 171 11.20 -16.62 -4.82
CA GLU A 171 10.99 -15.40 -4.04
C GLU A 171 11.93 -14.28 -4.49
N VAL A 172 13.20 -14.61 -4.76
CA VAL A 172 14.17 -13.66 -5.35
C VAL A 172 13.67 -13.13 -6.69
N ARG A 173 13.09 -13.98 -7.55
CA ARG A 173 12.50 -13.53 -8.83
C ARG A 173 11.25 -12.66 -8.61
N ARG A 174 10.40 -12.99 -7.63
CA ARG A 174 9.21 -12.20 -7.28
C ARG A 174 9.61 -10.81 -6.80
N ILE A 175 10.55 -10.71 -5.86
CA ILE A 175 11.11 -9.43 -5.41
C ILE A 175 11.71 -8.67 -6.59
N GLY A 176 12.44 -9.35 -7.48
CA GLY A 176 12.96 -8.75 -8.71
C GLY A 176 11.87 -8.12 -9.59
N ARG A 177 10.71 -8.76 -9.74
CA ARG A 177 9.58 -8.20 -10.50
C ARG A 177 8.91 -7.04 -9.79
N GLU A 178 8.72 -7.11 -8.47
CA GLU A 178 8.14 -6.02 -7.68
C GLU A 178 9.02 -4.77 -7.72
N VAL A 179 10.34 -4.92 -7.59
CA VAL A 179 11.28 -3.80 -7.69
C VAL A 179 11.20 -3.13 -9.07
N ARG A 180 11.10 -3.90 -10.16
CA ARG A 180 10.90 -3.33 -11.50
C ARG A 180 9.62 -2.54 -11.63
N ARG A 181 8.50 -3.07 -11.10
CA ARG A 181 7.21 -2.34 -11.08
C ARG A 181 7.32 -1.04 -10.27
N LEU A 182 7.95 -1.10 -9.10
CA LEU A 182 8.14 0.06 -8.24
C LEU A 182 9.01 1.13 -8.91
N VAL A 183 10.12 0.72 -9.55
CA VAL A 183 11.01 1.63 -10.28
C VAL A 183 10.30 2.24 -11.49
N ARG A 184 9.56 1.45 -12.28
CA ARG A 184 8.73 1.96 -13.39
C ARG A 184 7.72 2.98 -12.90
N TRP A 185 6.95 2.64 -11.86
CA TRP A 185 6.00 3.56 -11.25
C TRP A 185 6.68 4.86 -10.83
N THR A 186 7.81 4.78 -10.13
CA THR A 186 8.56 5.95 -9.65
C THR A 186 9.01 6.85 -10.81
N ILE A 187 9.51 6.26 -11.90
CA ILE A 187 9.95 6.98 -13.10
C ILE A 187 8.77 7.69 -13.77
N CYS A 188 7.65 6.99 -13.95
CA CYS A 188 6.45 7.53 -14.57
C CYS A 188 5.86 8.66 -13.72
N GLU A 189 5.74 8.46 -12.42
CA GLU A 189 5.21 9.44 -11.48
C GLU A 189 6.09 10.69 -11.43
N HIS A 190 7.43 10.54 -11.38
CA HIS A 190 8.37 11.65 -11.49
C HIS A 190 8.17 12.42 -12.80
N LYS A 191 8.10 11.73 -13.95
CA LYS A 191 7.88 12.35 -15.27
C LYS A 191 6.58 13.17 -15.27
N GLN A 192 5.49 12.59 -14.76
CA GLN A 192 4.18 13.22 -14.73
C GLN A 192 4.15 14.47 -13.85
N ILE A 193 4.62 14.37 -12.61
CA ILE A 193 4.64 15.51 -11.69
C ILE A 193 5.57 16.60 -12.20
N LEU A 194 6.77 16.24 -12.66
CA LEU A 194 7.72 17.20 -13.20
C LEU A 194 7.15 17.95 -14.42
N ALA A 195 6.46 17.25 -15.33
CA ALA A 195 5.81 17.88 -16.48
C ALA A 195 4.71 18.86 -16.06
N LEU A 196 3.89 18.51 -15.06
CA LEU A 196 2.87 19.42 -14.52
C LEU A 196 3.51 20.65 -13.88
N MET A 197 4.54 20.48 -13.07
CA MET A 197 5.26 21.59 -12.45
C MET A 197 5.89 22.53 -13.49
N VAL A 198 6.56 21.96 -14.48
CA VAL A 198 7.20 22.73 -15.57
C VAL A 198 6.15 23.45 -16.41
N GLY A 199 5.06 22.78 -16.76
CA GLY A 199 3.98 23.37 -17.53
C GLY A 199 3.28 24.51 -16.79
N ILE A 200 3.05 24.40 -15.46
CA ILE A 200 2.46 25.48 -14.65
C ILE A 200 3.33 26.73 -14.71
N ARG A 201 4.66 26.55 -14.79
CA ARG A 201 5.62 27.66 -14.80
C ARG A 201 5.81 28.28 -16.19
N HIS A 202 5.70 27.50 -17.26
CA HIS A 202 6.17 27.91 -18.60
C HIS A 202 5.16 27.74 -19.75
N ASP A 203 4.18 26.86 -19.66
CA ASP A 203 3.18 26.62 -20.71
C ASP A 203 1.79 26.35 -20.10
N PRO A 204 1.07 27.41 -19.67
CA PRO A 204 -0.24 27.26 -19.05
C PRO A 204 -1.28 26.68 -20.03
N ASP A 205 -1.12 26.90 -21.34
CA ASP A 205 -2.04 26.36 -22.35
C ASP A 205 -1.99 24.83 -22.40
N TRP A 206 -0.80 24.23 -22.23
CA TRP A 206 -0.64 22.78 -22.13
C TRP A 206 -1.19 22.21 -20.82
N VAL A 207 -1.04 22.93 -19.70
CA VAL A 207 -1.43 22.45 -18.36
C VAL A 207 -2.91 22.61 -18.07
N THR A 208 -3.51 23.73 -18.48
CA THR A 208 -4.90 24.08 -18.16
C THR A 208 -5.87 22.91 -18.38
N PRO A 209 -5.92 22.24 -19.54
CA PRO A 209 -6.86 21.12 -19.75
C PRO A 209 -6.57 19.88 -18.86
N ARG A 210 -5.34 19.73 -18.35
CA ARG A 210 -4.92 18.60 -17.51
C ARG A 210 -5.23 18.82 -16.03
N ILE A 211 -5.30 20.08 -15.61
CA ILE A 211 -5.63 20.47 -14.24
C ILE A 211 -7.07 21.00 -14.16
N GLU A 212 -7.78 21.20 -15.27
CA GLU A 212 -9.17 21.68 -15.31
C GLU A 212 -10.11 20.82 -14.46
N THR A 213 -9.96 19.49 -14.49
CA THR A 213 -10.74 18.57 -13.65
C THR A 213 -10.44 18.71 -12.17
N ILE A 214 -9.21 19.08 -11.83
CA ILE A 214 -8.75 19.33 -10.46
C ILE A 214 -9.24 20.71 -10.01
N LEU A 215 -9.10 21.74 -10.85
CA LEU A 215 -9.59 23.10 -10.59
C LEU A 215 -11.11 23.14 -10.43
N ALA A 216 -11.85 22.30 -11.15
CA ALA A 216 -13.29 22.13 -11.02
C ALA A 216 -13.72 21.32 -9.78
N ASP A 217 -12.76 20.84 -8.95
CA ASP A 217 -13.10 20.16 -7.71
C ASP A 217 -13.80 21.15 -6.75
N PRO A 218 -14.94 20.76 -6.13
CA PRO A 218 -15.69 21.63 -5.22
C PRO A 218 -14.87 22.21 -4.06
N ILE A 219 -13.77 21.55 -3.70
CA ILE A 219 -12.83 22.00 -2.67
C ILE A 219 -12.01 23.19 -3.21
N LEU A 220 -11.51 23.11 -4.44
CA LEU A 220 -10.74 24.19 -5.06
C LEU A 220 -11.64 25.36 -5.52
N ASP A 221 -12.86 25.07 -6.00
CA ASP A 221 -13.86 26.07 -6.35
C ASP A 221 -14.36 26.87 -5.12
N SER A 222 -14.24 26.29 -3.92
CA SER A 222 -14.57 27.00 -2.66
C SER A 222 -13.50 27.99 -2.20
N LEU A 223 -12.31 27.97 -2.82
CA LEU A 223 -11.16 28.84 -2.51
C LEU A 223 -11.19 30.16 -3.32
N VAL A 224 -12.38 30.73 -3.55
CA VAL A 224 -12.68 31.84 -4.49
C VAL A 224 -11.76 33.09 -4.36
N ASP A 225 -11.07 33.27 -3.23
CA ASP A 225 -10.18 34.41 -2.94
C ASP A 225 -8.67 34.05 -2.83
N GLU A 226 -8.28 32.77 -2.94
CA GLU A 226 -6.89 32.28 -2.88
C GLU A 226 -6.38 31.91 -4.27
N ASP A 227 -5.05 32.03 -4.49
CA ASP A 227 -4.42 31.55 -5.73
C ASP A 227 -4.53 30.01 -5.78
N GLN A 228 -5.62 29.48 -6.37
CA GLN A 228 -5.85 28.03 -6.57
C GLN A 228 -4.63 27.34 -7.19
N LEU A 229 -3.94 28.06 -8.07
CA LEU A 229 -2.69 27.62 -8.69
C LEU A 229 -1.54 27.47 -7.69
N GLY A 230 -1.46 28.32 -6.67
CA GLY A 230 -0.50 28.23 -5.56
C GLY A 230 -0.69 26.95 -4.73
N VAL A 231 -1.94 26.56 -4.46
CA VAL A 231 -2.26 25.31 -3.78
C VAL A 231 -1.81 24.09 -4.61
N ILE A 232 -2.13 24.11 -5.90
CA ILE A 232 -1.72 23.04 -6.83
C ILE A 232 -0.19 22.95 -6.92
N LYS A 233 0.51 24.10 -7.03
CA LYS A 233 1.97 24.17 -6.98
C LYS A 233 2.52 23.52 -5.72
N GLY A 234 1.97 23.84 -4.55
CA GLY A 234 2.42 23.29 -3.28
C GLY A 234 2.23 21.78 -3.17
N ILE A 235 1.08 21.27 -3.62
CA ILE A 235 0.78 19.82 -3.64
C ILE A 235 1.73 19.10 -4.58
N LEU A 236 1.90 19.59 -5.80
CA LEU A 236 2.80 18.98 -6.79
C LEU A 236 4.25 19.00 -6.31
N HIS A 237 4.70 20.10 -5.71
CA HIS A 237 6.05 20.19 -5.16
C HIS A 237 6.25 19.18 -4.01
N SER A 238 5.30 19.07 -3.09
CA SER A 238 5.40 18.12 -1.98
C SER A 238 5.41 16.67 -2.47
N ALA A 239 4.61 16.35 -3.49
CA ALA A 239 4.63 15.04 -4.13
C ALA A 239 5.98 14.78 -4.84
N PHE A 240 6.51 15.78 -5.53
CA PHE A 240 7.83 15.71 -6.16
C PHE A 240 8.94 15.48 -5.14
N VAL A 241 8.97 16.22 -4.03
CA VAL A 241 9.95 16.07 -2.93
C VAL A 241 9.93 14.66 -2.38
N ASN A 242 8.74 14.08 -2.16
CA ASN A 242 8.60 12.70 -1.71
C ASN A 242 9.24 11.71 -2.69
N ILE A 243 8.92 11.80 -3.98
CA ILE A 243 9.46 10.90 -5.01
C ILE A 243 10.96 11.10 -5.19
N ALA A 244 11.42 12.35 -5.27
CA ALA A 244 12.84 12.68 -5.38
C ALA A 244 13.64 12.14 -4.18
N SER A 245 13.08 12.24 -2.97
CA SER A 245 13.72 11.68 -1.77
C SER A 245 13.87 10.16 -1.87
N LEU A 246 12.83 9.45 -2.30
CA LEU A 246 12.88 8.00 -2.51
C LEU A 246 13.94 7.64 -3.55
N GLN A 247 13.97 8.34 -4.69
CA GLN A 247 14.94 8.09 -5.76
C GLN A 247 16.39 8.29 -5.30
N LEU A 248 16.66 9.37 -4.56
CA LEU A 248 17.99 9.62 -3.99
C LEU A 248 18.37 8.58 -2.92
N THR A 249 17.42 8.08 -2.14
CA THR A 249 17.71 6.99 -1.17
C THR A 249 17.99 5.66 -1.86
N TRP A 250 17.31 5.38 -2.96
CA TRP A 250 17.35 4.08 -3.65
C TRP A 250 18.43 3.98 -4.74
N GLU A 251 19.03 5.11 -5.15
CA GLU A 251 20.07 5.20 -6.20
C GLU A 251 21.12 4.08 -6.10
N LYS A 252 21.63 3.82 -4.89
CA LYS A 252 22.75 2.90 -4.66
C LYS A 252 22.36 1.42 -4.79
N ASP A 253 21.10 1.09 -4.53
CA ASP A 253 20.66 -0.29 -4.35
C ASP A 253 19.86 -0.80 -5.56
N VAL A 254 19.08 0.07 -6.22
CA VAL A 254 18.20 -0.34 -7.33
C VAL A 254 18.97 -0.98 -8.47
N CYS A 255 20.05 -0.36 -8.96
CA CYS A 255 20.84 -0.93 -10.05
C CYS A 255 21.46 -2.28 -9.68
N ASN A 256 21.87 -2.46 -8.42
CA ASN A 256 22.39 -3.73 -7.93
C ASN A 256 21.32 -4.81 -7.92
N ILE A 257 20.11 -4.49 -7.43
CA ILE A 257 18.99 -5.43 -7.38
C ILE A 257 18.54 -5.81 -8.80
N LEU A 258 18.45 -4.85 -9.72
CA LEU A 258 18.08 -5.11 -11.12
C LEU A 258 19.07 -6.07 -11.78
N ASN A 259 20.38 -5.87 -11.56
CA ASN A 259 21.44 -6.74 -12.10
C ASN A 259 21.45 -8.15 -11.47
N GLN A 260 21.08 -8.30 -10.21
CA GLN A 260 21.14 -9.57 -9.48
C GLN A 260 19.87 -10.43 -9.64
N THR A 261 18.75 -9.84 -10.06
CA THR A 261 17.46 -10.53 -10.15
C THR A 261 16.99 -10.79 -11.58
N GLY A 262 17.77 -10.37 -12.61
CA GLY A 262 17.47 -10.49 -14.04
C GLY A 262 18.51 -11.32 -14.83
N PRO A 263 18.34 -11.47 -16.16
CA PRO A 263 17.92 -10.41 -17.08
C PRO A 263 16.43 -10.43 -17.46
N TYR A 264 15.85 -9.25 -17.64
CA TYR A 264 14.55 -9.04 -18.29
C TYR A 264 14.70 -8.13 -19.52
N GLN A 265 13.76 -8.20 -20.47
CA GLN A 265 13.86 -7.60 -21.80
C GLN A 265 14.01 -6.07 -21.79
N GLU A 266 13.43 -5.37 -20.82
CA GLU A 266 13.41 -3.91 -20.73
C GLU A 266 14.36 -3.33 -19.66
N ASP A 267 15.21 -4.16 -19.05
CA ASP A 267 16.06 -3.72 -17.94
C ASP A 267 17.02 -2.60 -18.32
N GLU A 268 17.54 -2.60 -19.55
CA GLU A 268 18.47 -1.57 -20.00
C GLU A 268 17.78 -0.22 -20.18
N GLN A 269 16.56 -0.20 -20.75
CA GLN A 269 15.79 1.04 -20.84
C GLN A 269 15.40 1.54 -19.46
N LEU A 270 14.95 0.64 -18.58
CA LEU A 270 14.57 1.00 -17.21
C LEU A 270 15.74 1.61 -16.41
N LYS A 271 16.94 1.04 -16.55
CA LYS A 271 18.16 1.59 -15.92
C LYS A 271 18.54 2.94 -16.48
N ASN A 272 18.43 3.13 -17.80
CA ASN A 272 18.73 4.41 -18.44
C ASN A 272 17.77 5.50 -17.95
N ASP A 273 16.47 5.24 -17.97
CA ASP A 273 15.45 6.18 -17.48
C ASP A 273 15.63 6.51 -16.00
N TRP A 274 15.95 5.51 -15.17
CA TRP A 274 16.27 5.71 -13.75
C TRP A 274 17.50 6.60 -13.56
N ASN A 275 18.61 6.26 -14.23
CA ASN A 275 19.86 7.00 -14.11
C ASN A 275 19.74 8.44 -14.62
N ASP A 276 18.97 8.67 -15.68
CA ASP A 276 18.72 10.02 -16.20
C ASP A 276 17.99 10.89 -15.18
N GLN A 277 16.97 10.35 -14.50
CA GLN A 277 16.25 11.08 -13.45
C GLN A 277 17.11 11.32 -12.21
N VAL A 278 17.83 10.31 -11.74
CA VAL A 278 18.69 10.46 -10.56
C VAL A 278 19.85 11.42 -10.82
N THR A 279 20.48 11.36 -12.00
CA THR A 279 21.54 12.30 -12.40
C THR A 279 21.01 13.73 -12.46
N ARG A 280 19.78 13.93 -12.96
CA ARG A 280 19.12 15.24 -12.96
C ARG A 280 18.87 15.75 -11.55
N LEU A 281 18.38 14.91 -10.64
CA LEU A 281 18.18 15.27 -9.23
C LEU A 281 19.50 15.61 -8.54
N ALA A 282 20.55 14.82 -8.77
CA ALA A 282 21.89 15.09 -8.24
C ALA A 282 22.45 16.41 -8.77
N PHE A 283 22.21 16.73 -10.05
CA PHE A 283 22.57 18.02 -10.63
C PHE A 283 21.82 19.19 -9.96
N PHE A 284 20.50 19.07 -9.77
CA PHE A 284 19.71 20.10 -9.08
C PHE A 284 20.16 20.28 -7.62
N GLN A 285 20.50 19.19 -6.94
CA GLN A 285 21.04 19.24 -5.59
C GLN A 285 22.41 19.97 -5.54
N GLN A 286 23.32 19.64 -6.45
CA GLN A 286 24.66 20.25 -6.50
C GLN A 286 24.64 21.73 -6.92
N SER A 287 23.69 22.10 -7.76
CA SER A 287 23.49 23.49 -8.20
C SER A 287 22.72 24.36 -7.19
N GLY A 288 22.20 23.76 -6.12
CA GLY A 288 21.44 24.46 -5.07
C GLY A 288 19.99 24.77 -5.48
N PHE A 289 19.49 24.12 -6.53
CA PHE A 289 18.18 24.36 -7.12
C PHE A 289 17.15 23.29 -6.77
N LEU A 290 17.48 22.31 -5.93
CA LEU A 290 16.52 21.30 -5.44
C LEU A 290 16.02 21.70 -4.05
N SER A 291 14.90 22.44 -3.99
CA SER A 291 14.26 22.68 -2.70
C SER A 291 13.60 21.40 -2.20
N MET A 292 14.09 20.88 -1.07
CA MET A 292 13.49 19.74 -0.38
C MET A 292 12.55 20.20 0.75
N VAL A 293 12.14 21.47 0.72
CA VAL A 293 11.17 22.04 1.66
C VAL A 293 9.80 21.97 1.02
N ASP A 294 8.85 21.34 1.72
CA ASP A 294 7.48 21.19 1.22
C ASP A 294 6.88 22.54 0.84
N GLY A 295 6.20 22.59 -0.30
CA GLY A 295 5.53 23.80 -0.79
C GLY A 295 6.42 24.87 -1.43
N ASP A 296 7.76 24.76 -1.37
CA ASP A 296 8.69 25.72 -1.97
C ASP A 296 8.86 25.55 -3.49
N PHE A 297 7.74 25.64 -4.21
CA PHE A 297 7.65 25.37 -5.65
C PHE A 297 8.53 26.30 -6.49
N ASP A 298 8.58 27.59 -6.16
CA ASP A 298 9.26 28.59 -7.00
C ASP A 298 10.78 28.40 -7.00
N ASN A 299 11.33 27.75 -5.96
CA ASN A 299 12.74 27.37 -5.85
C ASN A 299 13.02 25.89 -6.18
N ALA A 300 12.00 25.12 -6.58
CA ALA A 300 12.11 23.66 -6.81
C ALA A 300 13.12 23.25 -7.88
N PHE A 301 13.39 24.15 -8.85
CA PHE A 301 14.35 23.93 -9.94
C PHE A 301 15.19 25.18 -10.28
N GLY A 302 15.07 26.23 -9.48
CA GLY A 302 15.67 27.54 -9.72
C GLY A 302 15.47 28.08 -11.15
N ASP A 303 16.52 28.67 -11.70
CA ASP A 303 16.51 29.26 -13.06
C ASP A 303 17.03 28.29 -14.13
N SER A 304 17.27 27.02 -13.77
CA SER A 304 17.84 26.01 -14.67
C SER A 304 17.01 25.77 -15.94
N TRP A 305 15.72 26.13 -15.91
CA TRP A 305 14.81 25.99 -17.05
C TRP A 305 14.68 27.27 -17.90
N GLN A 306 15.20 28.42 -17.44
CA GLN A 306 15.08 29.70 -18.17
C GLN A 306 15.86 29.70 -19.49
N SER A 307 16.87 28.84 -19.64
CA SER A 307 17.68 28.72 -20.86
C SER A 307 17.14 27.72 -21.87
N MET A 308 16.05 27.00 -21.56
CA MET A 308 15.51 25.98 -22.45
C MET A 308 14.53 26.62 -23.45
N ASP A 309 14.71 26.35 -24.74
CA ASP A 309 13.85 26.88 -25.78
C ASP A 309 12.46 26.23 -25.75
N GLN A 310 11.46 26.96 -26.27
CA GLN A 310 10.05 26.56 -26.21
C GLN A 310 9.75 25.27 -27.00
N GLU A 311 10.54 24.95 -28.03
CA GLU A 311 10.37 23.73 -28.83
C GLU A 311 10.88 22.50 -28.06
N THR A 312 12.06 22.58 -27.45
CA THR A 312 12.57 21.55 -26.52
C THR A 312 11.65 21.34 -25.33
N MET A 313 11.07 22.42 -24.79
CA MET A 313 10.10 22.36 -23.69
C MET A 313 8.83 21.59 -24.07
N ARG A 314 8.26 21.87 -25.24
CA ARG A 314 7.06 21.17 -25.72
C ARG A 314 7.33 19.71 -26.02
N TYR A 315 8.49 19.40 -26.61
CA TYR A 315 8.91 18.02 -26.81
C TYR A 315 8.98 17.23 -25.49
N PHE A 316 9.54 17.83 -24.43
CA PHE A 316 9.58 17.22 -23.10
C PHE A 316 8.17 16.97 -22.54
N LEU A 317 7.28 17.97 -22.64
CA LEU A 317 5.89 17.85 -22.15
C LEU A 317 5.09 16.80 -22.94
N GLU A 318 5.22 16.75 -24.26
CA GLU A 318 4.53 15.78 -25.11
C GLU A 318 5.00 14.34 -24.86
N ALA A 319 6.29 14.13 -24.62
CA ALA A 319 6.84 12.81 -24.30
C ALA A 319 6.24 12.19 -23.02
N THR A 320 5.77 13.00 -22.07
CA THR A 320 5.14 12.49 -20.83
C THR A 320 3.71 11.99 -21.02
N VAL A 321 3.01 12.44 -22.06
CA VAL A 321 1.63 12.02 -22.35
C VAL A 321 1.58 10.62 -22.95
N THR A 322 2.57 10.28 -23.76
CA THR A 322 2.70 8.97 -24.40
C THR A 322 3.05 7.84 -23.43
N ASP A 323 3.79 8.15 -22.36
CA ASP A 323 4.21 7.14 -21.36
C ASP A 323 3.09 6.80 -20.35
N GLY A 324 2.18 7.75 -20.07
CA GLY A 324 1.08 7.55 -19.12
C GLY A 324 0.03 6.51 -19.57
N HIS A 325 -0.07 6.23 -20.87
CA HIS A 325 -0.97 5.20 -21.42
C HIS A 325 -0.41 3.78 -21.33
N LEU A 326 0.88 3.59 -21.01
CA LEU A 326 1.50 2.26 -20.88
C LEU A 326 1.31 1.64 -19.49
N LEU A 327 0.69 2.36 -18.54
CA LEU A 327 0.39 1.84 -17.21
C LEU A 327 -1.00 1.17 -17.11
N ASP A 328 -1.83 1.30 -18.15
CA ASP A 328 -3.20 0.74 -18.19
C ASP A 328 -3.32 -0.57 -18.97
N ASP A 329 -2.25 -1.03 -19.65
CA ASP A 329 -2.24 -2.34 -20.32
C ASP A 329 -1.60 -3.43 -19.40
N ASP A 330 -2.50 -4.15 -18.73
CA ASP A 330 -2.58 -5.61 -18.85
C ASP A 330 -1.52 -6.51 -18.16
N GLU A 331 -1.13 -6.22 -16.91
CA GLU A 331 -0.45 -7.24 -16.06
C GLU A 331 -0.97 -7.38 -14.61
N SER A 332 -2.07 -6.72 -14.23
CA SER A 332 -2.62 -6.86 -12.86
C SER A 332 -3.79 -7.84 -12.73
N GLU A 333 -4.58 -8.12 -13.78
CA GLU A 333 -5.66 -9.10 -13.69
C GLU A 333 -5.17 -10.54 -13.86
N GLY A 334 -3.98 -10.73 -14.44
CA GLY A 334 -3.35 -12.04 -14.59
C GLY A 334 -3.09 -12.72 -13.25
N SER A 335 -2.58 -12.04 -12.23
CA SER A 335 -2.04 -12.76 -11.06
C SER A 335 -3.08 -13.39 -10.12
N GLU A 336 -4.28 -12.81 -9.96
CA GLU A 336 -5.33 -13.40 -9.12
C GLU A 336 -6.12 -14.47 -9.88
N GLU A 337 -6.45 -14.24 -11.16
CA GLU A 337 -7.14 -15.21 -11.99
C GLU A 337 -6.23 -16.36 -12.46
N GLU A 338 -4.94 -16.13 -12.70
CA GLU A 338 -3.97 -17.18 -13.04
C GLU A 338 -3.63 -18.01 -11.80
N PHE A 339 -3.62 -17.41 -10.60
CA PHE A 339 -3.48 -18.15 -9.35
C PHE A 339 -4.75 -18.94 -9.00
N GLU A 340 -5.96 -18.37 -9.19
CA GLU A 340 -7.21 -19.13 -9.08
C GLU A 340 -7.33 -20.22 -10.15
N ARG A 341 -6.93 -19.95 -11.40
CA ARG A 341 -6.88 -20.95 -12.48
C ARG A 341 -5.86 -22.06 -12.21
N ALA A 342 -4.69 -21.75 -11.65
CA ALA A 342 -3.70 -22.76 -11.28
C ALA A 342 -4.21 -23.68 -10.16
N LEU A 343 -4.94 -23.13 -9.18
CA LEU A 343 -5.63 -23.91 -8.15
C LEU A 343 -6.76 -24.76 -8.73
N GLU A 344 -7.54 -24.23 -9.66
CA GLU A 344 -8.61 -24.98 -10.34
C GLU A 344 -8.07 -26.06 -11.27
N GLU A 345 -6.96 -25.84 -11.98
CA GLU A 345 -6.28 -26.85 -12.81
C GLU A 345 -5.67 -27.96 -11.95
N GLU A 346 -5.11 -27.64 -10.78
CA GLU A 346 -4.58 -28.64 -9.85
C GLU A 346 -5.71 -29.52 -9.26
N ASP A 347 -6.85 -28.90 -8.89
CA ASP A 347 -8.05 -29.60 -8.43
C ASP A 347 -8.67 -30.48 -9.54
N LEU A 348 -8.71 -30.00 -10.79
CA LEU A 348 -9.20 -30.76 -11.95
C LEU A 348 -8.28 -31.92 -12.30
N ASN A 349 -6.96 -31.73 -12.28
CA ASN A 349 -5.99 -32.78 -12.55
C ASN A 349 -6.01 -33.86 -11.46
N SER A 350 -6.22 -33.49 -10.20
CA SER A 350 -6.42 -34.41 -9.08
C SER A 350 -7.72 -35.23 -9.25
N ALA A 351 -8.83 -34.58 -9.63
CA ALA A 351 -10.11 -35.25 -9.89
C ALA A 351 -10.08 -36.19 -11.12
N VAL A 352 -9.34 -35.82 -12.18
CA VAL A 352 -9.15 -36.68 -13.37
C VAL A 352 -8.26 -37.88 -13.06
N ALA A 353 -7.21 -37.69 -12.25
CA ALA A 353 -6.37 -38.79 -11.78
C ALA A 353 -7.15 -39.81 -10.92
N ASP A 354 -8.06 -39.33 -10.07
CA ASP A 354 -8.95 -40.20 -9.29
C ASP A 354 -9.98 -40.94 -10.16
N SER A 355 -10.48 -40.28 -11.21
CA SER A 355 -11.44 -40.88 -12.16
C SER A 355 -10.79 -41.98 -13.02
N LEU A 356 -9.52 -41.80 -13.41
CA LEU A 356 -8.75 -42.82 -14.15
C LEU A 356 -8.38 -44.03 -13.27
N ARG A 357 -8.20 -43.82 -11.97
CA ARG A 357 -7.96 -44.90 -11.00
C ARG A 357 -9.21 -45.76 -10.73
N GLN A 358 -10.41 -45.17 -10.79
CA GLN A 358 -11.67 -45.90 -10.61
C GLN A 358 -12.09 -46.73 -11.84
N ASN A 359 -11.61 -46.38 -13.05
CA ASN A 359 -11.92 -47.10 -14.29
C ASN A 359 -10.89 -48.19 -14.67
N SER A 360 -9.85 -48.38 -13.85
CA SER A 360 -8.75 -49.34 -14.08
C SER A 360 -8.80 -50.57 -13.16
N THR A 361 -9.86 -50.72 -12.38
CA THR A 361 -10.24 -51.92 -11.61
C THR A 361 -11.59 -52.42 -12.10
#